data_AF-A0A7V1MKP0-F1
#
_entry.id   AF-A0A7V1MKP0-F1
#
_cell.length_a   1.000
_cell.length_b   1.000
_cell.length_c   1.000
_cell.angle_alpha   90.00
_cell.angle_beta   90.00
_cell.angle_gamma   90.00
#
_symmetry.space_group_name_H-M   'P 1'
#
loop_
_entity.id
_entity.type
_entity.pdbx_description
1 polymer ?
#
loop_
_entity_poly.entity_id
_entity_poly.type
_entity_poly.pdbx_seq_one_letter_code
_entity_poly.pdbx_strand_id
1 'polypeptide(L)'
;MGNPAWKKAENKILPGKTGWKSVKKYAIIVYRIPGMVLKGRIMLKKKKSPIILIPLILIFLIIIFTGQAAETNRQYVLDLLYQYSPDGYYIVDTYRDEVENGTDFMEYFDGSTQALRMDSFNVIVHEISHGYTGEIAGYSSVYIFISPDESIEVPLTDIFPSRKMAQAFSKNLRTFRFDYIDTGSLDLGTQLQGVYGLLDEFNAYYLGTKTSYELLPYYLDQGVNADWGIFFNTVNGTLYGILEFKLYILKYLIFARENYAQIYSGIMANGKFRESFIKADRNAYLFILDYFSRKRSIYDHIQ
;
A
#
# COMPACT_ATOMS: atom_id res chain seq x y z
N MET A 1 -65.51 -1.09 -30.97
CA MET A 1 -65.76 -0.28 -29.76
C MET A 1 -64.40 0.16 -29.24
N GLY A 2 -63.99 1.42 -29.15
CA GLY A 2 -64.52 2.70 -29.59
C GLY A 2 -63.36 3.72 -29.48
N ASN A 3 -63.18 4.54 -30.51
CA ASN A 3 -62.47 5.83 -30.46
C ASN A 3 -63.40 6.83 -29.73
N PRO A 4 -62.92 7.92 -29.07
CA PRO A 4 -62.48 9.09 -29.82
C PRO A 4 -61.31 9.90 -29.23
N ALA A 5 -60.49 10.42 -30.13
CA ALA A 5 -59.77 11.68 -30.00
C ALA A 5 -60.70 12.91 -30.01
N TRP A 6 -60.11 14.10 -29.78
CA TRP A 6 -60.66 15.46 -29.93
C TRP A 6 -61.42 16.01 -28.69
N LYS A 7 -61.29 17.27 -28.26
CA LYS A 7 -60.92 18.50 -28.98
C LYS A 7 -60.57 19.65 -28.01
N LYS A 8 -59.65 20.50 -28.48
CA LYS A 8 -59.47 21.95 -28.26
C LYS A 8 -60.34 22.69 -27.22
N ALA A 9 -59.69 23.57 -26.46
CA ALA A 9 -60.22 24.92 -26.26
C ALA A 9 -59.08 25.95 -26.31
N GLU A 10 -59.07 26.71 -27.41
CA GLU A 10 -58.37 27.96 -27.60
C GLU A 10 -58.92 29.05 -26.65
N ASN A 11 -58.04 30.01 -26.40
CA ASN A 11 -58.26 31.34 -25.83
C ASN A 11 -59.71 31.87 -25.82
N LYS A 12 -60.22 32.13 -24.61
CA LYS A 12 -61.16 33.24 -24.38
C LYS A 12 -60.45 34.30 -23.55
N ILE A 13 -60.12 35.42 -24.20
CA ILE A 13 -59.87 36.69 -23.52
C ILE A 13 -61.23 37.38 -23.39
N LEU A 14 -61.69 37.58 -22.16
CA LEU A 14 -62.70 38.58 -21.81
C LEU A 14 -62.30 39.27 -20.48
N PRO A 15 -62.73 40.52 -20.28
CA PRO A 15 -61.85 41.58 -19.81
C PRO A 15 -61.95 41.83 -18.31
N GLY A 16 -60.86 42.36 -17.77
CA GLY A 16 -60.86 43.08 -16.50
C GLY A 16 -60.97 42.21 -15.26
N LYS A 17 -59.83 41.87 -14.67
CA LYS A 17 -59.50 42.18 -13.26
C LYS A 17 -58.12 41.64 -12.92
N THR A 18 -57.37 42.47 -12.21
CA THR A 18 -56.02 42.27 -11.71
C THR A 18 -55.94 41.10 -10.72
N GLY A 19 -55.01 40.17 -10.92
CA GLY A 19 -54.74 39.09 -9.96
C GLY A 19 -53.52 38.25 -10.33
N TRP A 20 -52.41 38.47 -9.64
CA TRP A 20 -51.21 37.64 -9.76
C TRP A 20 -51.44 36.25 -9.13
N LYS A 21 -51.24 35.17 -9.89
CA LYS A 21 -50.97 33.82 -9.34
C LYS A 21 -49.58 33.37 -9.77
N SER A 22 -48.65 33.26 -8.82
CA SER A 22 -47.31 32.72 -9.07
C SER A 22 -47.35 31.20 -9.13
N VAL A 23 -47.01 30.62 -10.28
CA VAL A 23 -46.75 29.19 -10.44
C VAL A 23 -45.34 28.88 -9.87
N LYS A 24 -45.21 27.86 -9.01
CA LYS A 24 -43.90 27.37 -8.53
C LYS A 24 -43.10 26.83 -9.71
N LYS A 25 -41.91 27.39 -9.98
CA LYS A 25 -40.98 26.89 -11.01
C LYS A 25 -40.05 25.84 -10.39
N TYR A 26 -39.96 24.67 -11.02
CA TYR A 26 -38.96 23.64 -10.74
C TYR A 26 -37.98 23.59 -11.90
N ALA A 27 -36.70 23.34 -11.63
CA ALA A 27 -35.75 22.90 -12.63
C ALA A 27 -35.59 21.38 -12.51
N ILE A 28 -35.70 20.66 -13.63
CA ILE A 28 -35.40 19.23 -13.71
C ILE A 28 -34.05 19.14 -14.41
N ILE A 29 -33.06 18.61 -13.70
CA ILE A 29 -31.74 18.35 -14.28
C ILE A 29 -31.64 16.84 -14.51
N VAL A 30 -31.32 16.45 -15.74
CA VAL A 30 -31.12 15.07 -16.14
C VAL A 30 -29.70 14.96 -16.65
N TYR A 31 -28.85 14.24 -15.93
CA TYR A 31 -27.53 13.86 -16.42
C TYR A 31 -27.56 12.42 -16.90
N ARG A 32 -26.92 12.18 -18.05
CA ARG A 32 -26.67 10.84 -18.58
C ARG A 32 -25.18 10.55 -18.45
N ILE A 33 -24.86 9.53 -17.69
CA ILE A 33 -23.54 8.87 -17.66
C ILE A 33 -23.75 7.49 -18.32
N PRO A 34 -22.78 6.93 -19.08
CA PRO A 34 -22.91 5.56 -19.58
C PRO A 34 -23.20 4.60 -18.42
N GLY A 35 -24.32 3.85 -18.51
CA GLY A 35 -24.74 2.87 -17.50
C GLY A 35 -25.71 3.36 -16.41
N MET A 36 -25.96 4.67 -16.23
CA MET A 36 -26.90 5.14 -15.20
C MET A 36 -27.59 6.47 -15.53
N VAL A 37 -28.88 6.58 -15.21
CA VAL A 37 -29.67 7.83 -15.36
C VAL A 37 -30.21 8.28 -14.01
N LEU A 38 -29.69 9.39 -13.49
CA LEU A 38 -30.17 10.02 -12.27
C LEU A 38 -31.09 11.21 -12.59
N LYS A 39 -32.25 11.27 -11.92
CA LYS A 39 -33.19 12.39 -12.02
C LYS A 39 -33.38 13.03 -10.66
N GLY A 40 -32.97 14.29 -10.52
CA GLY A 40 -33.21 15.12 -9.34
C GLY A 40 -34.26 16.20 -9.60
N ARG A 41 -35.08 16.53 -8.58
CA ARG A 41 -35.96 17.70 -8.57
C ARG A 41 -35.54 18.65 -7.45
N ILE A 42 -35.23 19.90 -7.81
CA ILE A 42 -34.92 20.95 -6.83
C ILE A 42 -36.02 22.01 -6.85
N MET A 43 -36.51 22.36 -5.66
CA MET A 43 -37.58 23.33 -5.46
C MET A 43 -36.98 24.72 -5.18
N LEU A 44 -37.16 25.65 -6.12
CA LEU A 44 -36.61 27.02 -6.00
C LEU A 44 -37.52 27.88 -5.12
N LYS A 45 -37.14 28.11 -3.85
CA LYS A 45 -37.81 29.13 -3.01
C LYS A 45 -37.32 30.53 -3.41
N LYS A 46 -38.27 31.46 -3.54
CA LYS A 46 -38.00 32.88 -3.87
C LYS A 46 -37.11 33.53 -2.81
N LYS A 47 -36.05 34.17 -3.29
CA LYS A 47 -35.26 35.23 -2.64
C LYS A 47 -34.64 34.87 -1.28
N LYS A 48 -33.43 34.29 -1.32
CA LYS A 48 -32.20 34.82 -0.70
C LYS A 48 -31.05 33.82 -0.92
N SER A 49 -29.94 34.35 -1.44
CA SER A 49 -28.58 33.78 -1.46
C SER A 49 -28.26 32.66 -2.47
N PRO A 50 -27.72 32.99 -3.67
CA PRO A 50 -26.99 32.02 -4.51
C PRO A 50 -25.66 31.57 -3.87
N ILE A 51 -25.29 32.14 -2.72
CA ILE A 51 -24.00 31.97 -2.03
C ILE A 51 -23.85 30.58 -1.38
N ILE A 52 -24.95 29.86 -1.08
CA ILE A 52 -24.88 28.54 -0.40
C ILE A 52 -24.86 27.37 -1.41
N LEU A 53 -25.37 27.57 -2.63
CA LEU A 53 -25.43 26.50 -3.65
C LEU A 53 -24.07 26.27 -4.33
N ILE A 54 -23.29 27.34 -4.51
CA ILE A 54 -21.95 27.31 -5.11
C ILE A 54 -20.95 26.48 -4.28
N PRO A 55 -20.81 26.66 -2.95
CA PRO A 55 -19.89 25.86 -2.16
C PRO A 55 -20.30 24.37 -2.09
N LEU A 56 -21.59 24.04 -2.08
CA LEU A 56 -22.05 22.65 -2.13
C LEU A 56 -21.74 21.97 -3.46
N ILE A 57 -21.87 22.68 -4.59
CA ILE A 57 -21.49 22.17 -5.91
C ILE A 57 -19.98 22.04 -6.03
N LEU A 58 -19.20 22.99 -5.49
CA LEU A 58 -17.74 22.91 -5.44
C LEU A 58 -17.26 21.75 -4.57
N ILE A 59 -17.84 21.54 -3.38
CA ILE A 59 -17.54 20.39 -2.51
C ILE A 59 -17.87 19.09 -3.25
N PHE A 60 -19.03 19.01 -3.92
CA PHE A 60 -19.42 17.81 -4.66
C PHE A 60 -18.52 17.54 -5.88
N LEU A 61 -18.10 18.58 -6.61
CA LEU A 61 -17.13 18.46 -7.70
C LEU A 61 -15.75 18.05 -7.19
N ILE A 62 -15.29 18.62 -6.07
CA ILE A 62 -14.04 18.22 -5.42
C ILE A 62 -14.12 16.72 -5.07
N ILE A 63 -15.20 16.26 -4.44
CA ILE A 63 -15.40 14.85 -4.09
C ILE A 63 -15.36 13.93 -5.33
N ILE A 64 -16.01 14.33 -6.44
CA ILE A 64 -15.99 13.55 -7.69
C ILE A 64 -14.58 13.51 -8.28
N PHE A 65 -13.88 14.64 -8.37
CA PHE A 65 -12.54 14.71 -8.93
C PHE A 65 -11.51 13.98 -8.05
N THR A 66 -11.62 14.07 -6.73
CA THR A 66 -10.73 13.34 -5.80
C THR A 66 -10.99 11.85 -5.83
N GLY A 67 -12.26 11.42 -5.94
CA GLY A 67 -12.61 10.00 -6.05
C GLY A 67 -12.09 9.38 -7.35
N GLN A 68 -12.25 10.07 -8.48
CA GLN A 68 -11.72 9.61 -9.76
C GLN A 68 -10.19 9.55 -9.77
N ALA A 69 -9.50 10.53 -9.17
CA ALA A 69 -8.05 10.53 -9.06
C ALA A 69 -7.51 9.40 -8.17
N ALA A 70 -8.18 9.11 -7.04
CA ALA A 70 -7.81 8.00 -6.17
C ALA A 70 -7.99 6.64 -6.86
N GLU A 71 -9.08 6.45 -7.60
CA GLU A 71 -9.34 5.23 -8.36
C GLU A 71 -8.33 5.05 -9.50
N THR A 72 -7.88 6.14 -10.14
CA THR A 72 -6.79 6.08 -11.14
C THR A 72 -5.42 5.75 -10.55
N ASN A 73 -5.09 6.24 -9.35
CA ASN A 73 -3.80 5.95 -8.71
C ASN A 73 -3.74 4.51 -8.19
N ARG A 74 -4.84 4.01 -7.64
CA ARG A 74 -4.95 2.60 -7.24
C ARG A 74 -4.71 1.69 -8.43
N GLN A 75 -5.42 1.93 -9.54
CA GLN A 75 -5.26 1.10 -10.74
C GLN A 75 -3.85 1.22 -11.31
N TYR A 76 -3.25 2.41 -11.30
CA TYR A 76 -1.86 2.61 -11.70
C TYR A 76 -0.88 1.73 -10.90
N VAL A 77 -1.02 1.68 -9.56
CA VAL A 77 -0.16 0.82 -8.72
C VAL A 77 -0.39 -0.66 -9.06
N LEU A 78 -1.65 -1.09 -9.12
CA LEU A 78 -1.99 -2.48 -9.41
C LEU A 78 -1.50 -2.91 -10.79
N ASP A 79 -1.65 -2.08 -11.82
CA ASP A 79 -1.21 -2.38 -13.18
C ASP A 79 0.31 -2.54 -13.26
N LEU A 80 1.06 -1.65 -12.62
CA LEU A 80 2.53 -1.73 -12.61
C LEU A 80 3.02 -2.95 -11.82
N LEU A 81 2.42 -3.23 -10.67
CA LEU A 81 2.74 -4.44 -9.91
C LEU A 81 2.41 -5.69 -10.74
N TYR A 82 1.22 -5.77 -11.31
CA TYR A 82 0.80 -6.92 -12.12
C TYR A 82 1.76 -7.17 -13.28
N GLN A 83 2.18 -6.10 -13.96
CA GLN A 83 3.04 -6.20 -15.13
C GLN A 83 4.49 -6.57 -14.79
N TYR A 84 5.04 -6.04 -13.69
CA TYR A 84 6.48 -6.06 -13.44
C TYR A 84 6.88 -6.81 -12.16
N SER A 85 6.05 -6.81 -11.12
CA SER A 85 6.30 -7.49 -9.84
C SER A 85 5.12 -8.41 -9.47
N PRO A 86 5.03 -9.61 -10.07
CA PRO A 86 3.94 -10.55 -9.80
C PRO A 86 3.81 -10.93 -8.32
N ASP A 87 4.93 -11.04 -7.61
CA ASP A 87 4.91 -11.28 -6.16
C ASP A 87 4.36 -10.07 -5.41
N GLY A 88 4.78 -8.84 -5.75
CA GLY A 88 4.25 -7.62 -5.16
C GLY A 88 2.76 -7.43 -5.45
N TYR A 89 2.32 -7.79 -6.65
CA TYR A 89 0.89 -7.81 -7.01
C TYR A 89 0.11 -8.82 -6.18
N TYR A 90 0.59 -10.07 -6.09
CA TYR A 90 -0.02 -11.08 -5.22
C TYR A 90 -0.09 -10.56 -3.79
N ILE A 91 0.96 -9.86 -3.35
CA ILE A 91 1.03 -9.31 -2.00
C ILE A 91 -0.11 -8.33 -1.73
N VAL A 92 -0.29 -7.38 -2.64
CA VAL A 92 -1.17 -6.23 -2.51
C VAL A 92 -2.62 -6.52 -2.89
N ASP A 93 -2.85 -7.38 -3.88
CA ASP A 93 -4.16 -7.62 -4.47
C ASP A 93 -4.79 -8.93 -3.99
N THR A 94 -4.10 -10.05 -4.17
CA THR A 94 -4.68 -11.39 -3.97
C THR A 94 -4.93 -11.69 -2.50
N TYR A 95 -3.97 -11.35 -1.64
CA TYR A 95 -4.01 -11.79 -0.25
C TYR A 95 -4.60 -10.75 0.71
N ARG A 96 -4.69 -9.48 0.28
CA ARG A 96 -5.39 -8.43 1.03
C ARG A 96 -6.84 -8.83 1.30
N ASP A 97 -7.47 -9.52 0.35
CA ASP A 97 -8.86 -9.97 0.48
C ASP A 97 -9.04 -11.10 1.53
N GLU A 98 -7.95 -11.67 2.04
CA GLU A 98 -7.94 -12.67 3.12
C GLU A 98 -7.89 -12.05 4.52
N VAL A 99 -7.72 -10.72 4.62
CA VAL A 99 -7.51 -9.99 5.88
C VAL A 99 -8.73 -9.12 6.23
N GLU A 100 -9.41 -9.44 7.34
CA GLU A 100 -10.59 -8.70 7.81
C GLU A 100 -10.20 -7.38 8.50
N ASN A 101 -10.41 -6.23 7.83
CA ASN A 101 -10.03 -4.86 8.24
C ASN A 101 -8.55 -4.47 7.98
N GLY A 102 -7.89 -5.10 7.02
CA GLY A 102 -6.51 -4.74 6.66
C GLY A 102 -6.34 -3.29 6.21
N THR A 103 -5.18 -2.71 6.52
CA THR A 103 -4.77 -1.36 6.06
C THR A 103 -4.87 -1.24 4.55
N ASP A 104 -5.46 -0.16 4.05
CA ASP A 104 -5.49 0.11 2.62
C ASP A 104 -4.09 0.50 2.13
N PHE A 105 -3.55 -0.24 1.16
CA PHE A 105 -2.21 0.00 0.63
C PHE A 105 -2.02 1.42 0.06
N MET A 106 -3.10 2.09 -0.32
CA MET A 106 -3.05 3.47 -0.78
C MET A 106 -2.65 4.47 0.31
N GLU A 107 -2.68 4.09 1.60
CA GLU A 107 -2.12 4.90 2.70
C GLU A 107 -0.61 5.11 2.56
N TYR A 108 0.08 4.17 1.92
CA TYR A 108 1.53 4.23 1.68
C TYR A 108 1.89 4.82 0.31
N PHE A 109 0.90 5.25 -0.46
CA PHE A 109 1.12 5.86 -1.77
C PHE A 109 1.30 7.37 -1.69
N ASP A 110 2.46 7.87 -2.10
CA ASP A 110 2.73 9.29 -2.26
C ASP A 110 2.92 9.65 -3.75
N GLY A 111 1.85 10.19 -4.35
CA GLY A 111 1.84 10.62 -5.74
C GLY A 111 2.39 12.04 -6.00
N SER A 112 2.94 12.72 -5.00
CA SER A 112 3.28 14.16 -5.07
C SER A 112 4.45 14.45 -6.03
N THR A 113 5.38 13.51 -6.18
CA THR A 113 6.48 13.58 -7.17
C THR A 113 6.66 12.23 -7.85
N GLN A 114 7.36 12.20 -9.00
CA GLN A 114 7.71 10.93 -9.64
C GLN A 114 8.59 10.07 -8.72
N ALA A 115 9.55 10.67 -8.01
CA ALA A 115 10.42 9.95 -7.07
C ALA A 115 9.61 9.28 -5.97
N LEU A 116 8.72 10.02 -5.30
CA LEU A 116 7.87 9.49 -4.23
C LEU A 116 6.88 8.45 -4.74
N ARG A 117 6.35 8.62 -5.96
CA ARG A 117 5.47 7.64 -6.59
C ARG A 117 6.18 6.31 -6.83
N MET A 118 7.41 6.35 -7.32
CA MET A 118 8.19 5.13 -7.59
C MET A 118 8.69 4.49 -6.30
N ASP A 119 9.05 5.30 -5.29
CA ASP A 119 9.42 4.81 -3.95
C ASP A 119 8.24 4.15 -3.24
N SER A 120 7.02 4.64 -3.47
CA SER A 120 5.80 4.07 -2.89
C SER A 120 5.62 2.58 -3.18
N PHE A 121 6.08 2.06 -4.33
CA PHE A 121 5.98 0.62 -4.60
C PHE A 121 6.79 -0.24 -3.62
N ASN A 122 7.95 0.28 -3.19
CA ASN A 122 8.75 -0.36 -2.15
C ASN A 122 7.98 -0.41 -0.84
N VAL A 123 7.51 0.76 -0.39
CA VAL A 123 6.84 0.96 0.89
C VAL A 123 5.53 0.18 0.92
N ILE A 124 4.73 0.25 -0.13
CA ILE A 124 3.46 -0.50 -0.26
C ILE A 124 3.69 -1.99 -0.04
N VAL A 125 4.62 -2.62 -0.77
CA VAL A 125 4.84 -4.06 -0.63
C VAL A 125 5.46 -4.40 0.73
N HIS A 126 6.37 -3.57 1.24
CA HIS A 126 6.96 -3.71 2.57
C HIS A 126 5.89 -3.73 3.67
N GLU A 127 5.09 -2.67 3.74
CA GLU A 127 4.10 -2.47 4.80
C GLU A 127 2.92 -3.45 4.70
N ILE A 128 2.43 -3.71 3.48
CA ILE A 128 1.35 -4.69 3.29
C ILE A 128 1.84 -6.10 3.63
N SER A 129 3.11 -6.43 3.42
CA SER A 129 3.65 -7.72 3.85
C SER A 129 3.65 -7.90 5.38
N HIS A 130 3.68 -6.83 6.17
CA HIS A 130 3.45 -6.89 7.63
C HIS A 130 1.97 -7.12 7.98
N GLY A 131 1.04 -6.61 7.18
CA GLY A 131 -0.39 -6.88 7.35
C GLY A 131 -0.70 -8.39 7.34
N TYR A 132 0.09 -9.18 6.59
CA TYR A 132 0.02 -10.64 6.60
C TYR A 132 0.41 -11.23 7.96
N THR A 133 1.50 -10.75 8.55
CA THR A 133 2.05 -11.30 9.79
C THR A 133 1.21 -10.94 11.01
N GLY A 134 0.64 -9.73 11.04
CA GLY A 134 -0.08 -9.21 12.20
C GLY A 134 -1.52 -9.71 12.33
N GLU A 135 -2.30 -9.68 11.24
CA GLU A 135 -3.76 -9.85 11.32
C GLU A 135 -4.23 -11.31 11.20
N ILE A 136 -3.49 -12.17 10.50
CA ILE A 136 -3.83 -13.59 10.33
C ILE A 136 -3.40 -14.44 11.54
N ALA A 137 -2.41 -13.97 12.33
CA ALA A 137 -1.69 -14.77 13.31
C ALA A 137 -2.13 -14.66 14.78
N GLY A 138 -3.04 -13.74 15.08
CA GLY A 138 -3.48 -13.48 16.46
C GLY A 138 -2.31 -13.43 17.45
N TYR A 139 -1.31 -12.56 17.23
CA TYR A 139 -0.09 -12.39 18.05
C TYR A 139 0.75 -13.65 18.40
N SER A 140 0.34 -14.85 17.96
CA SER A 140 0.92 -16.13 18.36
C SER A 140 1.82 -16.75 17.28
N SER A 141 1.77 -16.20 16.07
CA SER A 141 2.64 -16.54 14.96
C SER A 141 3.06 -15.29 14.16
N VAL A 142 4.00 -15.46 13.22
CA VAL A 142 4.23 -14.55 12.09
C VAL A 142 4.16 -15.36 10.80
N TYR A 143 3.57 -14.80 9.74
CA TYR A 143 3.49 -15.39 8.41
C TYR A 143 4.57 -14.88 7.47
N ILE A 144 5.53 -15.74 7.13
CA ILE A 144 6.62 -15.37 6.23
C ILE A 144 6.26 -15.77 4.81
N PHE A 145 5.97 -14.80 3.94
CA PHE A 145 5.78 -15.02 2.51
C PHE A 145 7.09 -15.50 1.85
N ILE A 146 7.06 -16.61 1.13
CA ILE A 146 8.21 -17.13 0.37
C ILE A 146 7.98 -17.00 -1.13
N SER A 147 6.78 -17.33 -1.59
CA SER A 147 6.32 -17.24 -2.97
C SER A 147 4.78 -17.28 -3.01
N PRO A 148 4.13 -17.01 -4.15
CA PRO A 148 2.67 -17.07 -4.25
C PRO A 148 2.07 -18.43 -3.83
N ASP A 149 2.81 -19.52 -4.03
CA ASP A 149 2.37 -20.87 -3.65
C ASP A 149 2.79 -21.28 -2.23
N GLU A 150 3.56 -20.44 -1.53
CA GLU A 150 4.14 -20.77 -0.24
C GLU A 150 4.25 -19.57 0.70
N SER A 151 3.51 -19.65 1.80
CA SER A 151 3.73 -18.85 3.00
C SER A 151 3.88 -19.76 4.21
N ILE A 152 4.75 -19.36 5.14
CA ILE A 152 5.11 -20.16 6.30
C ILE A 152 4.62 -19.47 7.56
N GLU A 153 3.63 -20.07 8.21
CA GLU A 153 3.28 -19.73 9.58
C GLU A 153 4.40 -20.16 10.53
N VAL A 154 4.96 -19.19 11.26
CA VAL A 154 6.02 -19.39 12.25
C VAL A 154 5.43 -19.12 13.63
N PRO A 155 5.08 -20.15 14.42
CA PRO A 155 4.59 -19.95 15.77
C PRO A 155 5.67 -19.31 16.63
N LEU A 156 5.30 -18.34 17.46
CA LEU A 156 6.19 -17.72 18.41
C LEU A 156 6.54 -18.71 19.53
N THR A 157 7.78 -18.64 19.99
CA THR A 157 8.23 -19.25 21.25
C THR A 157 8.48 -18.13 22.27
N ASP A 158 9.01 -18.47 23.45
CA ASP A 158 9.52 -17.46 24.37
C ASP A 158 10.50 -16.50 23.65
N ILE A 159 10.40 -15.21 23.99
CA ILE A 159 11.22 -14.13 23.41
C ILE A 159 11.75 -13.19 24.49
N PHE A 160 12.65 -12.31 24.07
CA PHE A 160 12.94 -11.05 24.74
C PHE A 160 12.92 -9.87 23.74
N PRO A 161 12.63 -8.64 24.18
CA PRO A 161 12.67 -7.47 23.31
C PRO A 161 14.07 -7.21 22.74
N SER A 162 14.17 -6.89 21.44
CA SER A 162 15.46 -6.70 20.76
C SER A 162 16.35 -5.63 21.41
N ARG A 163 15.80 -4.64 22.09
CA ARG A 163 16.59 -3.65 22.84
C ARG A 163 17.53 -4.23 23.89
N LYS A 164 17.25 -5.44 24.41
CA LYS A 164 18.15 -6.09 25.38
C LYS A 164 19.53 -6.41 24.78
N MET A 165 19.63 -6.62 23.46
CA MET A 165 20.89 -6.85 22.79
C MET A 165 21.55 -5.56 22.26
N ALA A 166 20.91 -4.39 22.38
CA ALA A 166 21.42 -3.13 21.80
C ALA A 166 22.85 -2.80 22.26
N GLN A 167 23.18 -3.05 23.53
CA GLN A 167 24.50 -2.81 24.08
C GLN A 167 25.58 -3.75 23.53
N ALA A 168 25.21 -4.90 22.97
CA ALA A 168 26.14 -5.85 22.36
C ALA A 168 26.60 -5.45 20.94
N PHE A 169 26.02 -4.39 20.36
CA PHE A 169 26.44 -3.84 19.08
C PHE A 169 27.52 -2.78 19.25
N SER A 170 28.63 -2.96 18.52
CA SER A 170 29.64 -1.91 18.38
C SER A 170 29.06 -0.71 17.64
N LYS A 171 29.51 0.51 18.03
CA LYS A 171 28.96 1.77 17.49
C LYS A 171 29.04 1.87 15.97
N ASN A 172 30.08 1.31 15.35
CA ASN A 172 30.29 1.31 13.90
C ASN A 172 29.33 0.39 13.12
N LEU A 173 28.60 -0.50 13.79
CA LEU A 173 27.58 -1.35 13.17
C LEU A 173 26.17 -0.79 13.36
N ARG A 174 26.03 0.36 14.02
CA ARG A 174 24.75 1.03 14.26
C ARG A 174 24.50 2.01 13.12
N THR A 175 23.62 1.63 12.21
CA THR A 175 23.11 2.51 11.15
C THR A 175 21.84 3.22 11.62
N PHE A 176 21.20 4.01 10.77
CA PHE A 176 19.93 4.66 11.15
C PHE A 176 18.81 3.66 11.46
N ARG A 177 18.85 2.45 10.87
CA ARG A 177 17.89 1.38 11.20
C ARG A 177 18.18 0.68 12.53
N PHE A 178 19.27 1.03 13.21
CA PHE A 178 19.51 0.53 14.55
C PHE A 178 18.44 0.98 15.55
N ASP A 179 17.65 2.00 15.21
CA ASP A 179 16.47 2.41 15.98
C ASP A 179 15.43 1.27 16.11
N TYR A 180 15.37 0.33 15.16
CA TYR A 180 14.54 -0.88 15.31
C TYR A 180 15.01 -1.78 16.47
N ILE A 181 16.27 -1.66 16.87
CA ILE A 181 16.86 -2.40 17.99
C ILE A 181 16.81 -1.56 19.26
N ASP A 182 17.29 -0.32 19.22
CA ASP A 182 17.53 0.53 20.40
C ASP A 182 16.45 1.62 20.56
N THR A 183 15.19 1.18 20.62
CA THR A 183 14.03 2.06 20.81
C THR A 183 13.28 1.76 22.12
N GLY A 184 12.61 2.80 22.61
CA GLY A 184 11.66 2.69 23.71
C GLY A 184 10.24 2.31 23.26
N SER A 185 9.95 2.35 21.96
CA SER A 185 8.64 1.99 21.43
C SER A 185 8.38 0.51 21.65
N LEU A 186 7.35 0.19 22.42
CA LEU A 186 6.99 -1.19 22.72
C LEU A 186 6.13 -1.81 21.63
N ASP A 187 5.56 -1.03 20.71
CA ASP A 187 4.60 -1.51 19.71
C ASP A 187 5.27 -2.06 18.43
N LEU A 188 6.60 -1.93 18.33
CA LEU A 188 7.35 -2.46 17.19
C LEU A 188 7.50 -3.98 17.31
N GLY A 189 7.33 -4.70 16.18
CA GLY A 189 7.44 -6.16 16.12
C GLY A 189 8.78 -6.68 16.69
N THR A 190 9.87 -5.96 16.48
CA THR A 190 11.19 -6.30 17.04
C THR A 190 11.25 -6.27 18.57
N GLN A 191 10.35 -5.54 19.22
CA GLN A 191 10.23 -5.43 20.67
C GLN A 191 9.15 -6.37 21.23
N LEU A 192 8.00 -6.47 20.55
CA LEU A 192 6.89 -7.36 20.93
C LEU A 192 7.20 -8.84 20.69
N GLN A 193 7.75 -9.15 19.51
CA GLN A 193 7.91 -10.51 18.99
C GLN A 193 9.38 -10.93 18.90
N GLY A 194 10.33 -10.07 19.31
CA GLY A 194 11.76 -10.39 19.37
C GLY A 194 12.31 -10.84 18.01
N VAL A 195 12.92 -12.03 17.97
CA VAL A 195 13.52 -12.59 16.74
C VAL A 195 12.50 -12.81 15.62
N TYR A 196 11.23 -13.06 15.96
CA TYR A 196 10.18 -13.30 14.98
C TYR A 196 9.78 -12.00 14.27
N GLY A 197 9.72 -10.90 15.01
CA GLY A 197 9.56 -9.58 14.40
C GLY A 197 10.78 -9.15 13.58
N LEU A 198 12.00 -9.54 13.98
CA LEU A 198 13.19 -9.31 13.14
C LEU A 198 13.16 -10.11 11.83
N LEU A 199 12.60 -11.33 11.86
CA LEU A 199 12.42 -12.17 10.67
C LEU A 199 11.35 -11.59 9.73
N ASP A 200 10.27 -11.05 10.29
CA ASP A 200 9.24 -10.36 9.55
C ASP A 200 9.81 -9.12 8.81
N GLU A 201 10.46 -8.22 9.54
CA GLU A 201 11.18 -7.06 8.98
C GLU A 201 12.21 -7.45 7.91
N PHE A 202 12.99 -8.50 8.17
CA PHE A 202 13.94 -9.02 7.18
C PHE A 202 13.25 -9.37 5.86
N ASN A 203 12.11 -10.06 5.92
CA ASN A 203 11.35 -10.44 4.75
C ASN A 203 10.69 -9.23 4.07
N ALA A 204 10.09 -8.33 4.85
CA ALA A 204 9.46 -7.12 4.34
C ALA A 204 10.45 -6.22 3.60
N TYR A 205 11.67 -6.04 4.14
CA TYR A 205 12.74 -5.32 3.42
C TYR A 205 13.12 -6.03 2.13
N TYR A 206 13.21 -7.36 2.13
CA TYR A 206 13.48 -8.12 0.91
C TYR A 206 12.40 -7.91 -0.15
N LEU A 207 11.12 -8.05 0.20
CA LEU A 207 9.98 -7.95 -0.72
C LEU A 207 9.81 -6.52 -1.28
N GLY A 208 9.93 -5.52 -0.42
CA GLY A 208 9.88 -4.10 -0.83
C GLY A 208 11.03 -3.75 -1.77
N THR A 209 12.28 -4.07 -1.41
CA THR A 209 13.45 -3.80 -2.27
C THR A 209 13.37 -4.57 -3.58
N LYS A 210 12.98 -5.85 -3.55
CA LYS A 210 12.80 -6.67 -4.76
C LYS A 210 11.77 -6.03 -5.69
N THR A 211 10.66 -5.53 -5.17
CA THR A 211 9.63 -4.85 -5.98
C THR A 211 10.19 -3.63 -6.71
N SER A 212 10.98 -2.78 -6.03
CA SER A 212 11.64 -1.66 -6.71
C SER A 212 12.57 -2.11 -7.83
N TYR A 213 13.29 -3.21 -7.62
CA TYR A 213 14.18 -3.78 -8.64
C TYR A 213 13.41 -4.37 -9.81
N GLU A 214 12.29 -5.04 -9.55
CA GLU A 214 11.45 -5.67 -10.58
C GLU A 214 10.79 -4.65 -11.51
N LEU A 215 10.69 -3.38 -11.11
CA LEU A 215 10.34 -2.28 -12.00
C LEU A 215 11.43 -1.92 -13.03
N LEU A 216 12.59 -2.58 -13.04
CA LEU A 216 13.65 -2.35 -14.03
C LEU A 216 13.15 -2.31 -15.49
N PRO A 217 12.30 -3.24 -15.97
CA PRO A 217 11.80 -3.18 -17.34
C PRO A 217 11.01 -1.90 -17.65
N TYR A 218 10.26 -1.35 -16.68
CA TYR A 218 9.59 -0.06 -16.83
C TYR A 218 10.58 1.09 -17.10
N TYR A 219 11.76 1.07 -16.47
CA TYR A 219 12.82 2.05 -16.76
C TYR A 219 13.52 1.76 -18.09
N LEU A 220 13.75 0.49 -18.44
CA LEU A 220 14.34 0.11 -19.73
C LEU A 220 13.46 0.53 -20.91
N ASP A 221 12.14 0.41 -20.80
CA ASP A 221 11.19 0.84 -21.84
C ASP A 221 11.22 2.36 -22.09
N GLN A 222 11.63 3.14 -21.09
CA GLN A 222 11.86 4.58 -21.21
C GLN A 222 13.26 4.92 -21.77
N GLY A 223 14.18 3.95 -21.78
CA GLY A 223 15.54 4.07 -22.29
C GLY A 223 16.36 5.16 -21.59
N VAL A 224 17.11 5.94 -22.37
CA VAL A 224 17.96 7.04 -21.87
C VAL A 224 17.18 8.17 -21.18
N ASN A 225 15.87 8.26 -21.42
CA ASN A 225 15.02 9.30 -20.82
C ASN A 225 14.48 8.89 -19.43
N ALA A 226 14.71 7.65 -19.00
CA ALA A 226 14.28 7.19 -17.70
C ALA A 226 15.04 7.93 -16.59
N ASP A 227 14.38 8.17 -15.45
CA ASP A 227 15.06 8.68 -14.27
C ASP A 227 15.79 7.53 -13.54
N TRP A 228 16.97 7.18 -14.07
CA TRP A 228 17.83 6.16 -13.49
C TRP A 228 18.29 6.50 -12.07
N GLY A 229 18.30 7.79 -11.70
CA GLY A 229 18.58 8.23 -10.34
C GLY A 229 17.52 7.74 -9.37
N ILE A 230 16.23 7.90 -9.71
CA ILE A 230 15.12 7.37 -8.91
C ILE A 230 15.20 5.84 -8.81
N PHE A 231 15.44 5.12 -9.91
CA PHE A 231 15.57 3.66 -9.88
C PHE A 231 16.68 3.20 -8.93
N PHE A 232 17.89 3.76 -9.06
CA PHE A 232 18.99 3.36 -8.19
C PHE A 232 18.79 3.80 -6.74
N ASN A 233 18.17 4.95 -6.49
CA ASN A 233 17.93 5.42 -5.12
C ASN A 233 16.91 4.54 -4.40
N THR A 234 15.81 4.17 -5.05
CA THR A 234 14.78 3.30 -4.47
C THR A 234 15.31 1.91 -4.15
N VAL A 235 16.06 1.28 -5.07
CA VAL A 235 16.67 -0.03 -4.82
C VAL A 235 17.78 0.04 -3.77
N ASN A 236 18.77 0.93 -3.94
CA ASN A 236 19.91 0.98 -3.01
C ASN A 236 19.55 1.50 -1.62
N GLY A 237 18.52 2.35 -1.52
CA GLY A 237 18.07 2.95 -0.26
C GLY A 237 17.61 1.90 0.76
N THR A 238 17.02 0.80 0.29
CA THR A 238 16.44 -0.26 1.13
C THR A 238 17.23 -1.57 1.09
N LEU A 239 18.06 -1.80 0.06
CA LEU A 239 18.92 -2.98 -0.09
C LEU A 239 19.72 -3.34 1.16
N TYR A 240 20.30 -2.35 1.83
CA TYR A 240 21.10 -2.59 3.03
C TYR A 240 20.26 -3.00 4.24
N GLY A 241 18.97 -2.66 4.28
CA GLY A 241 18.03 -3.11 5.30
C GLY A 241 17.98 -4.63 5.39
N ILE A 242 17.98 -5.32 4.25
CA ILE A 242 18.02 -6.79 4.18
C ILE A 242 19.22 -7.36 4.96
N LEU A 243 20.41 -6.79 4.74
CA LEU A 243 21.64 -7.24 5.40
C LEU A 243 21.68 -6.85 6.88
N GLU A 244 21.15 -5.68 7.22
CA GLU A 244 21.03 -5.19 8.59
C GLU A 244 20.12 -6.09 9.43
N PHE A 245 18.92 -6.42 8.94
CA PHE A 245 18.00 -7.30 9.66
C PHE A 245 18.50 -8.74 9.75
N LYS A 246 19.18 -9.26 8.72
CA LYS A 246 19.91 -10.53 8.83
C LYS A 246 20.94 -10.50 9.95
N LEU A 247 21.74 -9.43 10.03
CA LEU A 247 22.70 -9.24 11.11
C LEU A 247 22.01 -9.18 12.47
N TYR A 248 20.87 -8.48 12.57
CA TYR A 248 20.12 -8.35 13.81
C TYR A 248 19.57 -9.70 14.30
N ILE A 249 19.02 -10.53 13.41
CA ILE A 249 18.60 -11.91 13.73
C ILE A 249 19.77 -12.72 14.27
N LEU A 250 20.91 -12.72 13.57
CA LEU A 250 22.09 -13.48 13.98
C LEU A 250 22.63 -13.00 15.35
N LYS A 251 22.64 -11.69 15.58
CA LYS A 251 23.04 -11.11 16.86
C LYS A 251 22.05 -11.46 17.98
N TYR A 252 20.76 -11.50 17.68
CA TYR A 252 19.74 -11.95 18.61
C TYR A 252 19.99 -13.39 19.05
N LEU A 253 20.26 -14.30 18.09
CA LEU A 253 20.54 -15.71 18.39
C LEU A 253 21.82 -15.89 19.22
N ILE A 254 22.89 -15.15 18.90
CA ILE A 254 24.14 -15.17 19.68
C ILE A 254 23.89 -14.69 21.11
N PHE A 255 23.21 -13.56 21.26
CA PHE A 255 22.91 -12.98 22.57
C PHE A 255 21.97 -13.88 23.40
N ALA A 256 20.98 -14.48 22.75
CA ALA A 256 20.08 -15.47 23.35
C ALA A 256 20.86 -16.69 23.85
N ARG A 257 21.79 -17.21 23.06
CA ARG A 257 22.61 -18.37 23.45
C ARG A 257 23.44 -18.07 24.70
N GLU A 258 23.96 -16.86 24.82
CA GLU A 258 24.85 -16.45 25.92
C GLU A 258 24.10 -16.06 27.19
N ASN A 259 22.88 -15.51 27.08
CA ASN A 259 22.17 -14.89 28.20
C ASN A 259 20.80 -15.51 28.51
N TYR A 260 20.21 -16.25 27.55
CA TYR A 260 18.86 -16.79 27.60
C TYR A 260 18.78 -18.18 26.97
N ALA A 261 19.54 -19.15 27.49
CA ALA A 261 19.71 -20.47 26.89
C ALA A 261 18.39 -21.21 26.58
N GLN A 262 17.35 -21.05 27.41
CA GLN A 262 16.03 -21.62 27.16
C GLN A 262 15.35 -20.97 25.94
N ILE A 263 15.38 -19.64 25.82
CA ILE A 263 14.83 -18.91 24.68
C ILE A 263 15.56 -19.32 23.39
N TYR A 264 16.90 -19.35 23.42
CA TYR A 264 17.69 -19.83 22.28
C TYR A 264 17.30 -21.25 21.87
N SER A 265 17.18 -22.16 22.83
CA SER A 265 16.80 -23.55 22.55
C SER A 265 15.39 -23.65 21.96
N GLY A 266 14.44 -22.84 22.43
CA GLY A 266 13.09 -22.76 21.87
C GLY A 266 13.09 -22.29 20.42
N ILE A 267 13.76 -21.17 20.13
CA ILE A 267 13.90 -20.64 18.76
C ILE A 267 14.58 -21.66 17.86
N MET A 268 15.68 -22.28 18.33
CA MET A 268 16.42 -23.25 17.53
C MET A 268 15.71 -24.59 17.39
N ALA A 269 14.72 -24.91 18.24
CA ALA A 269 13.84 -26.07 18.08
C ALA A 269 12.69 -25.78 17.10
N ASN A 270 12.29 -24.51 16.96
CA ASN A 270 11.25 -24.08 16.03
C ASN A 270 11.63 -24.34 14.55
N GLY A 271 11.12 -25.44 14.00
CA GLY A 271 11.40 -25.85 12.62
C GLY A 271 10.95 -24.83 11.58
N LYS A 272 9.81 -24.17 11.83
CA LYS A 272 9.23 -23.17 10.93
C LYS A 272 10.05 -21.89 10.90
N PHE A 273 10.61 -21.46 12.04
CA PHE A 273 11.57 -20.36 12.07
C PHE A 273 12.82 -20.65 11.23
N ARG A 274 13.41 -21.85 11.39
CA ARG A 274 14.61 -22.22 10.60
C ARG A 274 14.30 -22.32 9.11
N GLU A 275 13.18 -22.94 8.76
CA GLU A 275 12.73 -23.11 7.38
C GLU A 275 12.51 -21.76 6.70
N SER A 276 11.73 -20.88 7.32
CA SER A 276 11.43 -19.54 6.81
C SER A 276 12.69 -18.68 6.68
N PHE A 277 13.55 -18.64 7.70
CA PHE A 277 14.81 -17.89 7.64
C PHE A 277 15.69 -18.38 6.48
N ILE A 278 15.86 -19.69 6.30
CA ILE A 278 16.70 -20.24 5.21
C ILE A 278 16.12 -19.90 3.83
N LYS A 279 14.81 -20.03 3.65
CA LYS A 279 14.14 -19.74 2.38
C LYS A 279 14.18 -18.25 2.05
N ALA A 280 13.81 -17.39 3.00
CA ALA A 280 13.88 -15.94 2.85
C ALA A 280 15.32 -15.46 2.60
N ASP A 281 16.31 -16.01 3.31
CA ASP A 281 17.72 -15.67 3.10
C ASP A 281 18.23 -16.11 1.72
N ARG A 282 17.82 -17.28 1.24
CA ARG A 282 18.15 -17.73 -0.10
C ARG A 282 17.54 -16.82 -1.16
N ASN A 283 16.27 -16.43 -1.00
CA ASN A 283 15.58 -15.53 -1.90
C ASN A 283 16.25 -14.15 -1.95
N ALA A 284 16.55 -13.58 -0.79
CA ALA A 284 17.29 -12.33 -0.67
C ALA A 284 18.69 -12.41 -1.31
N TYR A 285 19.42 -13.50 -1.07
CA TYR A 285 20.74 -13.71 -1.66
C TYR A 285 20.70 -13.77 -3.18
N LEU A 286 19.78 -14.54 -3.76
CA LEU A 286 19.63 -14.66 -5.21
C LEU A 286 19.26 -13.31 -5.84
N PHE A 287 18.35 -12.58 -5.21
CA PHE A 287 18.00 -11.22 -5.61
C PHE A 287 19.22 -10.29 -5.61
N ILE A 288 19.98 -10.24 -4.51
CA ILE A 288 21.17 -9.38 -4.38
C ILE A 288 22.19 -9.70 -5.47
N LEU A 289 22.43 -10.99 -5.74
CA LEU A 289 23.33 -11.42 -6.81
C LEU A 289 22.85 -10.94 -8.19
N ASP A 290 21.58 -11.15 -8.51
CA ASP A 290 21.00 -10.73 -9.80
C ASP A 290 21.12 -9.20 -9.95
N TYR A 291 20.71 -8.43 -8.93
CA TYR A 291 20.82 -6.97 -8.93
C TYR A 291 22.24 -6.49 -9.21
N PHE A 292 23.26 -6.98 -8.48
CA PHE A 292 24.64 -6.55 -8.70
C PHE A 292 25.20 -7.03 -10.05
N SER A 293 24.76 -8.18 -10.56
CA SER A 293 25.17 -8.66 -11.88
C SER A 293 24.63 -7.77 -12.99
N ARG A 294 23.36 -7.34 -12.90
CA ARG A 294 22.70 -6.50 -13.90
C ARG A 294 23.01 -5.02 -13.75
N LYS A 295 23.33 -4.55 -12.55
CA LYS A 295 23.71 -3.15 -12.30
C LYS A 295 24.80 -2.69 -13.26
N ARG A 296 25.79 -3.55 -13.55
CA ARG A 296 26.83 -3.25 -14.54
C ARG A 296 26.27 -3.08 -15.95
N SER A 297 25.46 -4.02 -16.43
CA SER A 297 24.83 -3.90 -17.75
C SER A 297 23.88 -2.71 -17.87
N ILE A 298 23.22 -2.32 -16.78
CA ILE A 298 22.38 -1.11 -16.76
C ILE A 298 23.27 0.13 -16.96
N TYR A 299 24.41 0.22 -16.25
CA TYR A 299 25.35 1.32 -16.46
C TYR A 299 25.87 1.38 -17.90
N ASP A 300 26.16 0.24 -18.51
CA ASP A 300 26.63 0.19 -19.90
C ASP A 300 25.52 0.59 -20.90
N HIS A 301 24.24 0.35 -20.56
CA HIS A 301 23.09 0.69 -21.41
C HIS A 301 22.72 2.19 -21.40
N ILE A 302 23.10 2.91 -20.33
CA ILE A 302 22.75 4.33 -20.14
C ILE A 302 23.86 5.31 -20.56
N GLN A 303 25.02 4.82 -21.00
CA GLN A 303 26.09 5.62 -21.60
C GLN A 303 25.96 5.69 -23.12
#